data_AF-A0A1C5SXF2-F1
#
_entry.id   AF-A0A1C5SXF2-F1
#
_cell.length_a   1.000
_cell.length_b   1.000
_cell.length_c   1.000
_cell.angle_alpha   90.00
_cell.angle_beta   90.00
_cell.angle_gamma   90.00
#
_symmetry.space_group_name_H-M   'P 1'
#
loop_
_entity.id
_entity.type
_entity.pdbx_description
1 polymer ?
#
loop_
_entity_poly.entity_id
_entity_poly.type
_entity_poly.pdbx_seq_one_letter_code
_entity_poly.pdbx_strand_id
1 'polypeptide(L)'
;MIRMKIAFALRLVDDYSGKDIRKNSFLFSIGERIVHPVEKENGLYIFLEPQEAVTRVHLEGPDYHPCTVQVEKKHLSPEEPVAEVRMYRRPGRGGCEYLEGQLPKEDAPFPRKVCFLREKPTGLTFRELRRIGEEYWFLFQGFTREDLTGKPCMLENRGEFFPFVIMEKRGINEYRVEPEEKPPEQLEKGGALVRIYRTVTDQNGAYAIPVGPGEGKEAGKVIPL
;
A
#
# COMPACT_ATOMS: atom_id res chain seq x y z
N MET A 1 -29.21 -26.33 0.98
CA MET A 1 -28.65 -24.96 0.99
C MET A 1 -27.20 -25.07 0.51
N ILE A 2 -26.90 -24.63 -0.71
CA ILE A 2 -25.55 -24.74 -1.28
C ILE A 2 -24.68 -23.67 -0.62
N ARG A 3 -23.74 -24.07 0.23
CA ARG A 3 -22.77 -23.15 0.84
C ARG A 3 -21.76 -22.79 -0.27
N MET A 4 -21.91 -21.61 -0.88
CA MET A 4 -20.94 -21.12 -1.86
C MET A 4 -19.55 -21.09 -1.21
N LYS A 5 -18.62 -21.90 -1.72
CA LYS A 5 -17.26 -21.95 -1.21
C LYS A 5 -16.48 -20.78 -1.79
N ILE A 6 -16.25 -19.75 -0.98
CA ILE A 6 -15.36 -18.65 -1.34
C ILE A 6 -13.94 -19.21 -1.52
N ALA A 7 -13.27 -18.89 -2.63
CA ALA A 7 -11.87 -19.23 -2.82
C ALA A 7 -10.98 -18.24 -2.06
N PHE A 8 -11.19 -16.95 -2.30
CA PHE A 8 -10.60 -15.80 -1.62
C PHE A 8 -11.36 -14.53 -2.04
N ALA A 9 -11.07 -13.40 -1.40
CA ALA A 9 -11.50 -12.10 -1.86
C ALA A 9 -10.31 -11.15 -1.98
N LEU A 10 -10.40 -10.19 -2.88
CA LEU A 10 -9.46 -9.07 -2.96
C LEU A 10 -10.14 -7.81 -2.43
N ARG A 11 -9.50 -7.11 -1.49
CA ARG A 11 -9.87 -5.76 -1.09
C ARG A 11 -8.94 -4.78 -1.80
N LEU A 12 -9.47 -4.02 -2.76
CA LEU A 12 -8.66 -3.03 -3.47
C LEU A 12 -8.63 -1.73 -2.67
N VAL A 13 -7.43 -1.25 -2.35
CA VAL A 13 -7.21 -0.03 -1.57
C VAL A 13 -6.39 0.95 -2.38
N ASP A 14 -6.83 2.20 -2.41
CA ASP A 14 -6.10 3.28 -3.07
C ASP A 14 -4.89 3.66 -2.23
N ASP A 15 -3.69 3.51 -2.79
CA ASP A 15 -2.46 3.67 -2.03
C ASP A 15 -2.30 5.07 -1.43
N TYR A 16 -2.73 6.07 -2.20
CA TYR A 16 -2.65 7.48 -1.86
C TYR A 16 -3.55 7.85 -0.68
N SER A 17 -4.85 7.50 -0.77
CA SER A 17 -5.84 7.92 0.23
C SER A 17 -6.05 6.92 1.37
N GLY A 18 -5.64 5.66 1.18
CA GLY A 18 -5.91 4.57 2.12
C GLY A 18 -7.35 4.07 2.12
N LYS A 19 -8.17 4.50 1.17
CA LYS A 19 -9.60 4.15 1.10
C LYS A 19 -9.84 2.97 0.16
N ASP A 20 -10.89 2.20 0.46
CA ASP A 20 -11.38 1.16 -0.44
C ASP A 20 -11.76 1.74 -1.80
N ILE A 21 -11.38 1.02 -2.86
CA ILE A 21 -11.71 1.37 -4.23
C ILE A 21 -13.02 0.67 -4.60
N ARG A 22 -14.06 1.45 -4.85
CA ARG A 22 -15.42 0.96 -5.13
C ARG A 22 -15.80 1.28 -6.58
N LYS A 23 -16.48 0.36 -7.26
CA LYS A 23 -17.12 0.60 -8.57
C LYS A 23 -16.21 1.15 -9.67
N ASN A 24 -14.96 0.70 -9.72
CA ASN A 24 -13.95 1.22 -10.67
C ASN A 24 -13.75 0.36 -11.93
N SER A 25 -14.74 -0.47 -12.28
CA SER A 25 -14.74 -1.27 -13.52
C SER A 25 -13.42 -2.02 -13.76
N PHE A 26 -12.89 -2.67 -12.72
CA PHE A 26 -11.68 -3.46 -12.86
C PHE A 26 -11.92 -4.72 -13.71
N LEU A 27 -10.99 -4.96 -14.63
CA LEU A 27 -10.85 -6.23 -15.31
C LEU A 27 -9.91 -7.12 -14.50
N PHE A 28 -10.32 -8.37 -14.29
CA PHE A 28 -9.52 -9.38 -13.60
C PHE A 28 -9.22 -10.52 -14.56
N SER A 29 -7.98 -10.98 -14.57
CA SER A 29 -7.59 -12.19 -15.31
C SER A 29 -6.69 -13.11 -14.49
N ILE A 30 -6.81 -14.41 -14.74
CA ILE A 30 -5.98 -15.46 -14.15
C ILE A 30 -5.42 -16.27 -15.31
N GLY A 31 -4.11 -16.15 -15.53
CA GLY A 31 -3.51 -16.58 -16.80
C GLY A 31 -4.13 -15.79 -17.97
N GLU A 32 -4.57 -16.50 -19.00
CA GLU A 32 -5.21 -15.89 -20.19
C GLU A 32 -6.72 -15.70 -20.04
N ARG A 33 -7.30 -16.16 -18.92
CA ARG A 33 -8.76 -16.16 -18.72
C ARG A 33 -9.21 -14.91 -17.96
N ILE A 34 -10.16 -14.18 -18.54
CA ILE A 34 -10.92 -13.14 -17.84
C ILE A 34 -11.85 -13.80 -16.81
N VAL A 35 -11.86 -13.26 -15.59
CA VAL A 35 -12.71 -13.71 -14.49
C VAL A 35 -13.57 -12.56 -13.98
N HIS A 36 -14.77 -12.89 -13.52
CA HIS A 36 -15.76 -11.92 -13.06
C HIS A 36 -16.08 -12.19 -11.59
N PRO A 37 -15.26 -11.66 -10.65
CA PRO A 37 -15.55 -11.79 -9.24
C PRO A 37 -16.85 -11.04 -8.87
N VAL A 38 -17.47 -11.47 -7.77
CA VAL A 38 -18.66 -10.80 -7.24
C VAL A 38 -18.22 -9.55 -6.48
N GLU A 39 -18.57 -8.37 -6.98
CA GLU A 39 -18.31 -7.08 -6.31
C GLU A 39 -19.25 -6.88 -5.11
N LYS A 40 -18.71 -6.34 -4.02
CA LYS A 40 -19.45 -5.92 -2.81
C LYS A 40 -19.20 -4.45 -2.50
N GLU A 41 -20.08 -3.86 -1.67
CA GLU A 41 -20.16 -2.41 -1.42
C GLU A 41 -18.91 -1.77 -0.79
N ASN A 42 -17.97 -2.57 -0.28
CA ASN A 42 -16.74 -2.16 0.39
C ASN A 42 -15.47 -2.37 -0.47
N GLY A 43 -15.59 -2.46 -1.80
CA GLY A 43 -14.42 -2.68 -2.66
C GLY A 43 -13.84 -4.09 -2.55
N LEU A 44 -14.61 -5.02 -2.01
CA LEU A 44 -14.31 -6.45 -2.04
C LEU A 44 -14.75 -7.08 -3.36
N TYR A 45 -13.85 -7.85 -3.94
CA TYR A 45 -14.09 -8.67 -5.12
C TYR A 45 -13.94 -10.13 -4.72
N ILE A 46 -15.06 -10.85 -4.68
CA ILE A 46 -15.11 -12.23 -4.19
C ILE A 46 -14.90 -13.21 -5.34
N PHE A 47 -13.86 -14.03 -5.22
CA PHE A 47 -13.54 -15.09 -6.17
C PHE A 47 -14.06 -16.42 -5.63
N LEU A 48 -14.79 -17.15 -6.49
CA LEU A 48 -15.29 -18.49 -6.18
C LEU A 48 -14.35 -19.58 -6.73
N GLU A 49 -13.55 -19.24 -7.75
CA GLU A 49 -12.56 -20.07 -8.41
C GLU A 49 -11.37 -19.18 -8.83
N PRO A 50 -10.16 -19.74 -9.00
CA PRO A 50 -9.79 -21.13 -8.78
C PRO A 50 -9.64 -21.49 -7.30
N GLN A 51 -9.81 -22.77 -6.98
CA GLN A 51 -9.59 -23.29 -5.63
C GLN A 51 -8.12 -23.64 -5.30
N GLU A 52 -7.18 -23.32 -6.19
CA GLU A 52 -5.74 -23.56 -6.07
C GLU A 52 -5.11 -22.93 -4.82
N ALA A 53 -3.97 -23.48 -4.37
CA ALA A 53 -3.26 -22.99 -3.18
C ALA A 53 -2.60 -21.62 -3.41
N VAL A 54 -2.16 -21.37 -4.65
CA VAL A 54 -1.53 -20.13 -5.09
C VAL A 54 -2.25 -19.66 -6.36
N THR A 55 -2.67 -18.41 -6.39
CA THR A 55 -3.39 -17.84 -7.55
C THR A 55 -2.77 -16.51 -7.92
N ARG A 56 -2.43 -16.32 -9.19
CA ARG A 56 -1.95 -15.04 -9.73
C ARG A 56 -3.10 -14.33 -10.43
N VAL A 57 -3.53 -13.21 -9.86
CA VAL A 57 -4.60 -12.39 -10.42
C VAL A 57 -3.96 -11.15 -11.01
N HIS A 58 -4.18 -10.91 -12.30
CA HIS A 58 -3.85 -9.67 -12.95
C HIS A 58 -5.05 -8.72 -12.91
N LEU A 59 -4.80 -7.45 -12.61
CA LEU A 59 -5.80 -6.41 -12.42
C LEU A 59 -5.51 -5.25 -13.34
N GLU A 60 -6.52 -4.80 -14.07
CA GLU A 60 -6.48 -3.57 -14.87
C GLU A 60 -7.69 -2.69 -14.54
N GLY A 61 -7.47 -1.40 -14.34
CA GLY A 61 -8.54 -0.43 -14.09
C GLY A 61 -8.17 0.95 -14.65
N PRO A 62 -9.16 1.80 -14.99
CA PRO A 62 -8.94 3.03 -15.76
C PRO A 62 -8.03 4.06 -15.06
N ASP A 63 -8.11 4.15 -13.73
CA ASP A 63 -7.40 5.17 -12.97
C ASP A 63 -6.16 4.64 -12.22
N TYR A 64 -5.80 3.37 -12.42
CA TYR A 64 -4.73 2.70 -11.67
C TYR A 64 -3.75 2.00 -12.61
N HIS A 65 -2.50 1.87 -12.16
CA HIS A 65 -1.50 1.08 -12.85
C HIS A 65 -1.88 -0.41 -12.79
N PRO A 66 -1.73 -1.15 -13.89
CA PRO A 66 -2.00 -2.58 -13.89
C PRO A 66 -1.01 -3.30 -12.98
N CYS A 67 -1.47 -4.33 -12.29
CA CYS A 67 -0.61 -5.12 -11.39
C CYS A 67 -1.01 -6.59 -11.38
N THR A 68 -0.08 -7.44 -10.94
CA THR A 68 -0.34 -8.86 -10.70
C THR A 68 -0.10 -9.16 -9.24
N VAL A 69 -1.11 -9.68 -8.56
CA VAL A 69 -1.02 -10.12 -7.16
C VAL A 69 -0.96 -11.63 -7.09
N GLN A 70 -0.03 -12.15 -6.27
CA GLN A 70 0.02 -13.57 -5.92
C GLN A 70 -0.71 -13.78 -4.59
N VAL A 71 -1.84 -14.47 -4.66
CA VAL A 71 -2.65 -14.85 -3.49
C VAL A 71 -2.25 -16.25 -3.06
N GLU A 72 -1.72 -16.39 -1.85
CA GLU A 72 -1.39 -17.68 -1.26
C GLU A 72 -2.36 -18.00 -0.12
N LYS A 73 -3.22 -19.00 -0.30
CA LYS A 73 -4.29 -19.32 0.66
C LYS A 73 -3.79 -19.59 2.07
N LYS A 74 -2.57 -20.13 2.21
CA LYS A 74 -1.94 -20.39 3.52
C LYS A 74 -1.71 -19.14 4.35
N HIS A 75 -1.69 -17.95 3.73
CA HIS A 75 -1.50 -16.66 4.39
C HIS A 75 -2.81 -15.92 4.64
N LEU A 76 -3.94 -16.48 4.18
CA LEU A 76 -5.25 -15.88 4.39
C LEU A 76 -5.93 -16.48 5.61
N SER A 77 -6.71 -15.66 6.33
CA SER A 77 -7.57 -16.16 7.41
C SER A 77 -8.59 -17.15 6.82
N PRO A 78 -8.77 -18.35 7.42
CA PRO A 78 -9.81 -19.28 6.99
C PRO A 78 -11.24 -18.74 7.18
N GLU A 79 -11.44 -17.85 8.15
CA GLU A 79 -12.73 -17.22 8.44
C GLU A 79 -12.99 -16.03 7.51
N GLU A 80 -11.94 -15.27 7.19
CA GLU A 80 -11.98 -14.10 6.33
C GLU A 80 -10.84 -14.14 5.30
N PRO A 81 -11.02 -14.87 4.18
CA PRO A 81 -9.93 -15.12 3.23
C PRO A 81 -9.72 -13.93 2.28
N VAL A 82 -9.38 -12.76 2.84
CA VAL A 82 -9.25 -11.49 2.14
C VAL A 82 -7.77 -11.13 1.99
N ALA A 83 -7.34 -10.87 0.77
CA ALA A 83 -6.05 -10.24 0.48
C ALA A 83 -6.26 -8.74 0.18
N GLU A 84 -5.53 -7.87 0.87
CA GLU A 84 -5.47 -6.45 0.50
C GLU A 84 -4.56 -6.25 -0.71
N VAL A 85 -5.01 -5.46 -1.68
CA VAL A 85 -4.22 -5.08 -2.85
C VAL A 85 -4.17 -3.57 -2.92
N ARG A 86 -2.98 -3.02 -2.77
CA ARG A 86 -2.75 -1.58 -2.89
C ARG A 86 -2.52 -1.18 -4.33
N MET A 87 -3.40 -0.31 -4.82
CA MET A 87 -3.40 0.14 -6.21
C MET A 87 -2.77 1.52 -6.31
N TYR A 88 -1.82 1.67 -7.23
CA TYR A 88 -1.16 2.95 -7.52
C TYR A 88 -1.94 3.72 -8.58
N ARG A 89 -2.27 4.98 -8.30
CA ARG A 89 -3.03 5.83 -9.23
C ARG A 89 -2.19 6.16 -10.47
N ARG A 90 -2.83 6.16 -11.63
CA ARG A 90 -2.31 6.83 -12.82
C ARG A 90 -2.56 8.33 -12.72
N PRO A 91 -1.72 9.18 -13.35
CA PRO A 91 -2.04 10.59 -13.54
C PRO A 91 -3.34 10.73 -14.32
N GLY A 92 -4.25 11.59 -13.84
CA GLY A 92 -5.60 11.67 -14.40
C GLY A 92 -6.57 12.47 -13.54
N ARG A 93 -7.86 12.14 -13.63
CA ARG A 93 -8.91 12.85 -12.89
C ARG A 93 -8.91 12.41 -11.42
N GLY A 94 -8.67 13.34 -10.51
CA GLY A 94 -8.71 13.06 -9.08
C GLY A 94 -8.26 14.24 -8.24
N GLY A 95 -8.74 14.35 -7.00
CA GLY A 95 -8.42 15.44 -6.07
C GLY A 95 -7.02 15.37 -5.44
N CYS A 96 -5.99 15.05 -6.22
CA CYS A 96 -4.59 15.07 -5.81
C CYS A 96 -3.73 15.74 -6.89
N GLU A 97 -2.56 16.24 -6.49
CA GLU A 97 -1.52 16.70 -7.41
C GLU A 97 -0.61 15.53 -7.79
N TYR A 98 0.21 15.70 -8.83
CA TYR A 98 1.18 14.70 -9.25
C TYR A 98 2.59 15.30 -9.28
N LEU A 99 3.52 14.63 -8.60
CA LEU A 99 4.95 14.86 -8.71
C LEU A 99 5.49 13.97 -9.82
N GLU A 100 5.82 14.57 -10.95
CA GLU A 100 6.32 13.88 -12.13
C GLU A 100 7.84 13.91 -12.19
N GLY A 101 8.42 12.87 -12.78
CA GLY A 101 9.86 12.81 -13.00
C GLY A 101 10.30 11.54 -13.70
N GLN A 102 11.61 11.37 -13.77
CA GLN A 102 12.26 10.29 -14.50
C GLN A 102 13.37 9.70 -13.62
N LEU A 103 13.31 8.40 -13.35
CA LEU A 103 14.44 7.71 -12.74
C LEU A 103 15.58 7.55 -13.76
N PRO A 104 16.85 7.67 -13.33
CA PRO A 104 17.98 7.35 -14.18
C PRO A 104 17.92 5.88 -14.62
N LYS A 105 18.38 5.60 -15.84
CA LYS A 105 18.59 4.23 -16.30
C LYS A 105 19.80 3.66 -15.58
N GLU A 106 19.54 2.93 -14.51
CA GLU A 106 20.51 2.12 -13.76
C GLU A 106 20.38 0.64 -14.16
N ASP A 107 21.25 -0.22 -13.62
CA ASP A 107 21.31 -1.65 -13.96
C ASP A 107 20.05 -2.47 -13.58
N ALA A 108 19.14 -1.93 -12.76
CA ALA A 108 17.92 -2.62 -12.39
C ALA A 108 16.78 -2.41 -13.43
N PRO A 109 15.94 -3.43 -13.69
CA PRO A 109 14.89 -3.33 -14.68
C PRO A 109 13.76 -2.40 -14.22
N PHE A 110 13.05 -1.80 -15.18
CA PHE A 110 11.75 -1.18 -14.98
C PHE A 110 10.62 -2.19 -15.32
N PRO A 111 9.38 -2.00 -14.83
CA PRO A 111 8.93 -0.95 -13.92
C PRO A 111 9.42 -1.16 -12.47
N ARG A 112 9.60 -0.07 -11.70
CA ARG A 112 9.98 -0.12 -10.28
C ARG A 112 8.97 0.62 -9.41
N LYS A 113 8.82 0.18 -8.16
CA LYS A 113 8.14 1.00 -7.14
C LYS A 113 9.03 2.18 -6.79
N VAL A 114 8.43 3.35 -6.64
CA VAL A 114 9.12 4.56 -6.19
C VAL A 114 8.28 5.25 -5.14
N CYS A 115 8.94 5.96 -4.24
CA CYS A 115 8.26 6.83 -3.30
C CYS A 115 8.84 8.24 -3.28
N PHE A 116 7.98 9.21 -3.00
CA PHE A 116 8.35 10.56 -2.59
C PHE A 116 8.38 10.59 -1.07
N LEU A 117 9.59 10.76 -0.53
CA LEU A 117 9.86 11.03 0.87
C LEU A 117 9.78 12.54 1.10
N ARG A 118 8.72 13.00 1.79
CA ARG A 118 8.65 14.40 2.21
C ARG A 118 9.76 14.69 3.22
N GLU A 119 10.35 15.88 3.16
CA GLU A 119 11.35 16.28 4.17
C GLU A 119 10.69 16.59 5.52
N LYS A 120 9.47 17.13 5.49
CA LYS A 120 8.73 17.50 6.71
C LYS A 120 8.12 16.28 7.38
N PRO A 121 8.54 15.90 8.60
CA PRO A 121 7.95 14.74 9.28
C PRO A 121 6.53 15.02 9.74
N THR A 122 5.80 13.96 10.08
CA THR A 122 4.40 14.03 10.55
C THR A 122 4.23 14.68 11.93
N GLY A 123 5.33 14.99 12.62
CA GLY A 123 5.34 15.45 14.02
C GLY A 123 5.35 14.31 15.06
N LEU A 124 5.44 13.06 14.60
CA LEU A 124 5.58 11.88 15.46
C LEU A 124 7.02 11.32 15.41
N THR A 125 7.50 10.86 16.56
CA THR A 125 8.80 10.18 16.70
C THR A 125 8.63 8.81 17.35
N PHE A 126 9.35 7.81 16.85
CA PHE A 126 9.21 6.43 17.29
C PHE A 126 9.71 6.25 18.72
N ARG A 127 8.98 5.43 19.50
CA ARG A 127 9.30 5.14 20.91
C ARG A 127 9.50 3.65 21.17
N GLU A 128 8.61 2.82 20.65
CA GLU A 128 8.56 1.41 20.99
C GLU A 128 7.85 0.59 19.92
N LEU A 129 8.39 -0.59 19.62
CA LEU A 129 7.74 -1.63 18.84
C LEU A 129 7.24 -2.71 19.79
N ARG A 130 5.97 -3.09 19.66
CA ARG A 130 5.34 -4.20 20.37
C ARG A 130 4.80 -5.20 19.37
N ARG A 131 4.94 -6.47 19.71
CA ARG A 131 4.32 -7.57 18.98
C ARG A 131 3.17 -8.13 19.81
N ILE A 132 1.96 -8.09 19.27
CA ILE A 132 0.76 -8.65 19.91
C ILE A 132 0.24 -9.73 18.98
N GLY A 133 0.49 -11.00 19.31
CA GLY A 133 0.26 -12.10 18.39
C GLY A 133 1.11 -11.98 17.12
N GLU A 134 0.47 -11.91 15.96
CA GLU A 134 1.11 -11.72 14.66
C GLU A 134 1.22 -10.25 14.24
N GLU A 135 0.63 -9.33 15.01
CA GLU A 135 0.55 -7.92 14.64
C GLU A 135 1.71 -7.10 15.20
N TYR A 136 2.11 -6.09 14.42
CA TYR A 136 3.09 -5.09 14.82
C TYR A 136 2.39 -3.81 15.26
N TRP A 137 2.77 -3.34 16.45
CA TRP A 137 2.22 -2.14 17.06
C TRP A 137 3.34 -1.16 17.37
N PHE A 138 3.29 0.02 16.78
CA PHE A 138 4.29 1.07 16.96
C PHE A 138 3.72 2.17 17.86
N LEU A 139 4.44 2.47 18.92
CA LEU A 139 4.15 3.57 19.82
C LEU A 139 5.01 4.77 19.45
N PHE A 140 4.39 5.94 19.34
CA PHE A 140 5.05 7.20 19.04
C PHE A 140 4.90 8.23 20.16
N GLN A 141 5.77 9.23 20.15
CA GLN A 141 5.66 10.47 20.92
C GLN A 141 5.43 11.65 19.97
N GLY A 142 4.90 12.75 20.51
CA GLY A 142 4.59 13.95 19.73
C GLY A 142 3.10 14.07 19.38
N PHE A 143 2.81 14.89 18.38
CA PHE A 143 1.45 15.21 17.97
C PHE A 143 1.40 15.36 16.45
N THR A 144 0.38 14.76 15.84
CA THR A 144 0.06 14.96 14.44
C THR A 144 -1.43 15.29 14.28
N ARG A 145 -1.73 16.21 13.35
CA ARG A 145 -3.10 16.47 12.89
C ARG A 145 -3.44 15.65 11.65
N GLU A 146 -2.46 14.95 11.08
CA GLU A 146 -2.68 14.12 9.91
C GLU A 146 -3.42 12.85 10.32
N ASP A 147 -4.49 12.54 9.61
CA ASP A 147 -5.06 11.19 9.65
C ASP A 147 -4.10 10.27 8.89
N LEU A 148 -3.46 9.34 9.59
CA LEU A 148 -2.47 8.44 9.00
C LEU A 148 -3.04 7.04 8.72
N THR A 149 -4.28 6.76 9.09
CA THR A 149 -4.88 5.43 8.89
C THR A 149 -5.03 5.13 7.39
N GLY A 150 -4.61 3.93 6.99
CA GLY A 150 -4.52 3.49 5.61
C GLY A 150 -3.40 4.15 4.81
N LYS A 151 -2.50 4.92 5.42
CA LYS A 151 -1.47 5.67 4.68
C LYS A 151 -0.09 5.02 4.84
N PRO A 152 0.70 4.92 3.76
CA PRO A 152 2.08 4.48 3.87
C PRO A 152 2.99 5.52 4.52
N CYS A 153 3.84 5.05 5.40
CA CYS A 153 4.83 5.84 6.10
C CYS A 153 6.18 5.13 6.06
N MET A 154 7.22 5.87 6.38
CA MET A 154 8.54 5.37 6.63
C MET A 154 9.00 5.81 8.02
N LEU A 155 9.75 4.93 8.65
CA LEU A 155 10.55 5.25 9.82
C LEU A 155 12.02 5.20 9.42
N GLU A 156 12.74 6.28 9.65
CA GLU A 156 14.20 6.26 9.58
C GLU A 156 14.77 5.54 10.80
N ASN A 157 15.66 4.58 10.56
CA ASN A 157 16.36 3.82 11.57
C ASN A 157 17.82 3.63 11.14
N ARG A 158 18.76 4.31 11.81
CA ARG A 158 20.21 4.22 11.54
C ARG A 158 20.60 4.46 10.07
N GLY A 159 19.92 5.39 9.41
CA GLY A 159 20.17 5.73 8.00
C GLY A 159 19.47 4.81 6.98
N GLU A 160 18.75 3.79 7.44
CA GLU A 160 17.85 2.98 6.62
C GLU A 160 16.41 3.42 6.79
N PHE A 161 15.61 3.31 5.73
CA PHE A 161 14.19 3.63 5.78
C PHE A 161 13.36 2.36 5.80
N PHE A 162 12.47 2.26 6.77
CA PHE A 162 11.60 1.12 6.95
C PHE A 162 10.15 1.49 6.55
N PRO A 163 9.65 1.04 5.39
CA PRO A 163 8.30 1.35 4.94
C PRO A 163 7.23 0.43 5.57
N PHE A 164 6.09 1.02 5.89
CA PHE A 164 4.92 0.32 6.41
C PHE A 164 3.64 1.11 6.15
N VAL A 165 2.49 0.47 6.31
CA VAL A 165 1.18 1.12 6.28
C VAL A 165 0.64 1.20 7.70
N ILE A 166 0.12 2.36 8.09
CA ILE A 166 -0.59 2.49 9.36
C ILE A 166 -2.01 1.96 9.17
N MET A 167 -2.36 0.89 9.87
CA MET A 167 -3.63 0.16 9.67
C MET A 167 -4.73 0.64 10.60
N GLU A 168 -4.39 0.99 11.83
CA GLU A 168 -5.33 1.53 12.81
C GLU A 168 -4.59 2.33 13.88
N LYS A 169 -5.35 3.18 14.56
CA LYS A 169 -4.88 3.98 15.70
C LYS A 169 -5.64 3.57 16.95
N ARG A 170 -4.90 3.28 18.02
CA ARG A 170 -5.40 3.04 19.37
C ARG A 170 -4.88 4.11 20.32
N GLY A 171 -5.77 4.69 21.13
CA GLY A 171 -5.38 5.71 22.10
C GLY A 171 -4.70 6.93 21.46
N ILE A 172 -3.70 7.50 22.14
CA ILE A 172 -3.10 8.78 21.76
C ILE A 172 -2.15 8.64 20.56
N ASN A 173 -1.22 7.69 20.59
CA ASN A 173 -0.16 7.52 19.60
C ASN A 173 0.32 6.06 19.43
N GLU A 174 -0.55 5.09 19.69
CA GLU A 174 -0.27 3.68 19.43
C GLU A 174 -0.95 3.29 18.12
N TYR A 175 -0.19 2.72 17.18
CA TYR A 175 -0.69 2.40 15.84
C TYR A 175 -0.36 0.96 15.52
N ARG A 176 -1.34 0.21 14.99
CA ARG A 176 -1.03 -1.05 14.32
C ARG A 176 -0.47 -0.73 12.95
N VAL A 177 0.62 -1.41 12.59
CA VAL A 177 1.29 -1.22 11.31
C VAL A 177 1.38 -2.54 10.57
N GLU A 178 1.28 -2.47 9.25
CA GLU A 178 1.56 -3.58 8.35
C GLU A 178 2.84 -3.22 7.59
N PRO A 179 3.98 -3.83 7.95
CA PRO A 179 5.23 -3.51 7.32
C PRO A 179 5.38 -4.21 5.97
N GLU A 180 6.07 -3.59 5.01
CA GLU A 180 6.34 -4.23 3.72
C GLU A 180 7.33 -5.41 3.86
N GLU A 181 8.20 -5.34 4.86
CA GLU A 181 9.17 -6.38 5.22
C GLU A 181 9.18 -6.60 6.73
N LYS A 182 9.80 -7.68 7.20
CA LYS A 182 9.91 -7.91 8.64
C LYS A 182 10.66 -6.73 9.29
N PRO A 183 10.11 -6.09 10.35
CA PRO A 183 10.81 -5.01 11.03
C PRO A 183 12.17 -5.46 11.57
N PRO A 184 13.19 -4.59 11.54
CA PRO A 184 14.46 -4.82 12.24
C PRO A 184 14.21 -5.18 13.71
N GLU A 185 15.04 -6.07 14.26
CA GLU A 185 14.90 -6.49 15.66
C GLU A 185 15.08 -5.32 16.65
N GLN A 186 15.83 -4.29 16.24
CA GLN A 186 16.04 -3.08 17.01
C GLN A 186 15.73 -1.85 16.15
N LEU A 187 14.66 -1.16 16.52
CA LEU A 187 14.34 0.17 16.01
C LEU A 187 14.79 1.23 17.03
N GLU A 188 15.49 2.25 16.54
CA GLU A 188 16.02 3.33 17.37
C GLU A 188 14.93 4.32 17.78
N LYS A 189 14.93 4.68 19.07
CA LYS A 189 13.99 5.67 19.60
C LYS A 189 14.34 7.06 19.06
N GLY A 190 13.31 7.85 18.79
CA GLY A 190 13.45 9.21 18.27
C GLY A 190 13.39 9.30 16.74
N GLY A 191 13.47 8.18 16.01
CA GLY A 191 13.32 8.16 14.55
C GLY A 191 12.02 8.85 14.11
N ALA A 192 12.12 9.76 13.15
CA ALA A 192 10.98 10.55 12.70
C ALA A 192 10.05 9.69 11.83
N LEU A 193 8.74 9.79 12.09
CA LEU A 193 7.74 9.21 11.21
C LEU A 193 7.48 10.14 10.04
N VAL A 194 7.73 9.64 8.83
CA VAL A 194 7.55 10.39 7.60
C VAL A 194 6.45 9.74 6.76
N ARG A 195 5.51 10.55 6.29
CA ARG A 195 4.46 10.10 5.36
C ARG A 195 5.05 10.03 3.95
N ILE A 196 4.88 8.90 3.25
CA ILE A 196 5.46 8.71 1.91
C ILE A 196 4.39 8.54 0.84
N TYR A 197 4.63 9.02 -0.38
CA TYR A 197 3.71 8.80 -1.50
C TYR A 197 4.31 7.84 -2.49
N ARG A 198 3.57 6.84 -2.94
CA ARG A 198 4.12 5.77 -3.78
C ARG A 198 3.44 5.72 -5.14
N THR A 199 4.21 5.27 -6.13
CA THR A 199 3.70 4.86 -7.43
C THR A 199 4.64 3.81 -8.03
N VAL A 200 4.36 3.41 -9.27
CA VAL A 200 5.28 2.61 -10.10
C VAL A 200 5.73 3.42 -11.30
N THR A 201 6.97 3.20 -11.73
CA THR A 201 7.44 3.75 -13.00
C THR A 201 6.81 3.05 -14.19
N ASP A 202 6.86 3.69 -15.36
CA ASP A 202 6.69 3.00 -16.64
C ASP A 202 7.96 2.21 -17.03
N GLN A 203 7.94 1.61 -18.22
CA GLN A 203 9.05 0.82 -18.77
C GLN A 203 10.31 1.64 -19.07
N ASN A 204 10.21 2.96 -19.13
CA ASN A 204 11.32 3.87 -19.38
C ASN A 204 11.84 4.51 -18.09
N GLY A 205 11.17 4.31 -16.95
CA GLY A 205 11.52 4.91 -15.66
C GLY A 205 10.78 6.22 -15.35
N ALA A 206 9.84 6.64 -16.19
CA ALA A 206 9.02 7.81 -15.93
C ALA A 206 8.01 7.49 -14.82
N TYR A 207 7.73 8.45 -13.94
CA TYR A 207 6.76 8.30 -12.86
C TYR A 207 5.89 9.54 -12.68
N ALA A 208 4.73 9.33 -12.09
CA ALA A 208 3.84 10.38 -11.60
C ALA A 208 3.31 9.95 -10.22
N ILE A 209 3.86 10.53 -9.15
CA ILE A 209 3.54 10.18 -7.76
C ILE A 209 2.36 11.05 -7.31
N PRO A 210 1.22 10.48 -6.88
CA PRO A 210 0.12 11.26 -6.34
C PRO A 210 0.49 11.85 -4.98
N VAL A 211 0.37 13.17 -4.84
CA VAL A 211 0.75 13.92 -3.62
C VAL A 211 -0.39 14.83 -3.16
N GLY A 212 -0.35 15.22 -1.88
CA GLY A 212 -1.30 16.19 -1.33
C GLY A 212 -1.16 17.56 -1.98
N PRO A 213 -2.21 18.41 -1.97
CA PRO A 213 -2.15 19.76 -2.51
C PRO A 213 -0.98 20.57 -1.92
N GLY A 214 -0.10 21.08 -2.79
CA GLY A 214 1.08 21.86 -2.40
C GLY A 214 2.30 21.03 -1.96
N GLU A 215 2.14 19.73 -1.70
CA GLU A 215 3.22 18.87 -1.24
C GLU A 215 4.22 18.53 -2.35
N GLY A 216 3.80 18.57 -3.62
CA GLY A 216 4.72 18.40 -4.76
C GLY A 216 5.72 19.55 -4.93
N LYS A 217 5.52 20.67 -4.22
CA LYS A 217 6.44 21.82 -4.18
C LYS A 217 7.31 21.82 -2.92
N GLU A 218 7.05 20.91 -1.98
CA GLU A 218 7.88 20.78 -0.78
C GLU A 218 9.23 20.16 -1.15
N ALA A 219 10.24 20.48 -0.35
CA ALA A 219 11.51 19.78 -0.43
C ALA A 219 11.32 18.32 -0.01
N GLY A 220 11.99 17.43 -0.72
CA GLY A 220 11.89 16.00 -0.54
C GLY A 220 12.71 15.25 -1.58
N LYS A 221 12.69 13.92 -1.49
CA LYS A 221 13.47 13.06 -2.37
C LYS A 221 12.58 11.96 -2.93
N VAL A 222 12.74 11.69 -4.23
CA VAL A 222 12.19 10.48 -4.84
C VAL A 222 13.24 9.37 -4.74
N ILE A 223 12.85 8.23 -4.18
CA ILE A 223 13.71 7.05 -4.05
C ILE A 223 13.00 5.80 -4.60
N PRO A 224 13.74 4.87 -5.21
CA PRO A 224 13.24 3.52 -5.45
C PRO A 224 12.92 2.80 -4.13
N LEU A 225 11.89 1.97 -4.13
CA LEU A 225 11.53 1.04 -3.05
C LEU A 225 11.92 -0.39 -3.41
#